data_AF-A0A3S4P157-F1
#
_entry.id   AF-A0A3S4P157-F1
#
_cell.length_a   1.000
_cell.length_b   1.000
_cell.length_c   1.000
_cell.angle_alpha   90.00
_cell.angle_beta   90.00
_cell.angle_gamma   90.00
#
_symmetry.space_group_name_H-M   'P 1'
#
loop_
_entity.id
_entity.type
_entity.pdbx_description
1 polymer ?
#
loop_
_entity_poly.entity_id
_entity_poly.type
_entity_poly.pdbx_seq_one_letter_code
_entity_poly.pdbx_strand_id
1 'polypeptide(L)'
;MSDLISAASDPAVPTESKSGGGFDTARVAQVKACLASQFDAAGKDVPEFEYTPRSIAHLHALATSSQAKTHAATIVSADLRQKAAEYRSQAVRIKEILENVGLAQESLSPGAIGSAQVLANVSNLLNVRDTEMSRDDGGVCSFLVAMGDISLRKTGVEEKRDKVRKESEVLLDYTRKALARLTYLKKTLQKLDDEVATCEAQMLHWKTNLAIMVSKERQYIQQHSNYKGLLNRVGYTPDISHGVLTEMSEHRKELEKKTKPILDTLRSYQDLPPDKALAALAIEDKRRQYAAAEKYLEEVLHSALTTTE
;
A
#
# COMPACT_ATOMS: atom_id res chain seq x y z
N MET A 1 10.23 -44.98 17.68
CA MET A 1 11.41 -45.01 18.57
C MET A 1 11.51 -43.63 19.20
N SER A 2 10.53 -43.27 20.01
CA SER A 2 10.50 -43.47 21.48
C SER A 2 11.22 -42.32 22.17
N ASP A 3 10.39 -41.38 22.62
CA ASP A 3 10.67 -40.25 23.48
C ASP A 3 11.43 -40.64 24.75
N LEU A 4 12.38 -39.79 25.16
CA LEU A 4 12.87 -39.71 26.53
C LEU A 4 12.92 -38.24 26.95
N ILE A 5 11.73 -37.68 27.16
CA ILE A 5 11.50 -36.54 28.03
C ILE A 5 11.49 -37.11 29.45
N SER A 6 12.54 -36.85 30.25
CA SER A 6 12.52 -37.17 31.67
C SER A 6 11.86 -36.03 32.44
N ALA A 7 10.67 -36.33 32.94
CA ALA A 7 9.86 -35.50 33.80
C ALA A 7 10.44 -35.42 35.22
N ALA A 8 10.17 -34.27 35.82
CA ALA A 8 10.03 -33.96 37.24
C ALA A 8 10.35 -35.08 38.26
N SER A 9 11.32 -34.79 39.12
CA SER A 9 11.28 -35.20 40.52
C SER A 9 11.40 -33.95 41.38
N ASP A 10 10.34 -33.67 42.14
CA ASP A 10 10.33 -32.67 43.20
C ASP A 10 11.38 -33.02 44.26
N PRO A 11 12.21 -32.07 44.75
CA PRO A 11 12.86 -32.23 46.03
C PRO A 11 11.91 -31.71 47.10
N ALA A 12 11.49 -32.63 47.96
CA ALA A 12 10.79 -32.36 49.20
C ALA A 12 11.46 -31.20 49.99
N VAL A 13 10.61 -30.33 50.52
CA VAL A 13 10.94 -29.32 51.52
C VAL A 13 11.60 -30.02 52.73
N PRO A 14 12.84 -29.69 53.11
CA PRO A 14 13.34 -30.02 54.43
C PRO A 14 12.81 -28.96 55.40
N THR A 15 11.92 -29.43 56.27
CA THR A 15 11.54 -28.83 57.54
C THR A 15 12.73 -28.23 58.29
N GLU A 16 12.50 -27.05 58.86
CA GLU A 16 13.39 -26.34 59.76
C GLU A 16 14.02 -27.26 60.82
N SER A 17 15.33 -27.37 60.79
CA SER A 17 16.13 -27.81 61.94
C SER A 17 17.21 -26.77 62.21
N LYS A 18 17.02 -26.03 63.30
CA LYS A 18 17.94 -25.05 63.89
C LYS A 18 19.32 -25.68 64.17
N SER A 19 20.34 -25.26 63.43
CA SER A 19 21.74 -25.19 63.91
C SER A 19 22.56 -24.20 63.06
N GLY A 20 22.19 -22.91 63.12
CA GLY A 20 22.90 -21.82 62.43
C GLY A 20 24.09 -21.31 63.25
N GLY A 21 25.28 -21.25 62.64
CA GLY A 21 26.42 -20.52 63.21
C GLY A 21 27.80 -20.97 62.73
N GLY A 22 28.01 -22.27 62.50
CA GLY A 22 29.35 -22.82 62.18
C GLY A 22 29.67 -22.94 60.68
N PHE A 23 28.67 -23.06 59.82
CA PHE A 23 28.88 -23.42 58.41
C PHE A 23 29.21 -22.22 57.50
N ASP A 24 28.77 -21.01 57.88
CA ASP A 24 28.97 -19.79 57.09
C ASP A 24 30.36 -19.18 57.30
N THR A 25 30.95 -19.29 58.48
CA THR A 25 32.27 -18.69 58.78
C THR A 25 33.40 -19.37 58.00
N ALA A 26 33.36 -20.69 57.85
CA ALA A 26 34.34 -21.44 57.06
C ALA A 26 34.26 -21.10 55.55
N ARG A 27 33.04 -21.01 55.00
CA ARG A 27 32.81 -20.61 53.60
C ARG A 27 33.24 -19.17 53.34
N VAL A 28 32.99 -18.25 54.28
CA VAL A 28 33.46 -16.87 54.22
C VAL A 28 34.98 -16.80 54.19
N ALA A 29 35.67 -17.55 55.06
CA ALA A 29 37.14 -17.57 55.08
C ALA A 29 37.73 -18.10 53.76
N GLN A 30 37.13 -19.16 53.19
CA GLN A 30 37.55 -19.73 51.91
C GLN A 30 37.34 -18.77 50.73
N VAL A 31 36.19 -18.07 50.70
CA VAL A 31 35.92 -17.04 49.68
C VAL A 31 36.88 -15.86 49.82
N LYS A 32 37.16 -15.39 51.04
CA LYS A 32 38.12 -14.31 51.30
C LYS A 32 39.53 -14.69 50.84
N ALA A 33 40.01 -15.89 51.18
CA ALA A 33 41.31 -16.38 50.75
C ALA A 33 41.40 -16.54 49.22
N CYS A 34 40.34 -17.04 48.57
CA CYS A 34 40.28 -17.17 47.12
C CYS A 34 40.28 -15.81 46.41
N LEU A 35 39.49 -14.84 46.90
CA LEU A 35 39.46 -13.49 46.35
C LEU A 35 40.80 -12.79 46.55
N ALA A 36 41.41 -12.86 47.73
CA ALA A 36 42.75 -12.32 47.97
C ALA A 36 43.76 -12.88 46.96
N SER A 37 43.86 -14.21 46.84
CA SER A 37 44.79 -14.84 45.89
C SER A 37 44.57 -14.44 44.43
N GLN A 38 43.31 -14.26 43.99
CA GLN A 38 43.00 -13.91 42.60
C GLN A 38 43.24 -12.43 42.29
N PHE A 39 42.96 -11.55 43.26
CA PHE A 39 43.18 -10.11 43.14
C PHE A 39 44.67 -9.76 43.30
N ASP A 40 45.39 -10.44 44.19
CA ASP A 40 46.85 -10.37 44.33
C ASP A 40 47.55 -10.78 43.03
N ALA A 41 47.11 -11.86 42.40
CA ALA A 41 47.63 -12.30 41.10
C ALA A 41 47.41 -11.27 39.97
N ALA A 42 46.42 -10.38 40.13
CA ALA A 42 46.13 -9.27 39.23
C ALA A 42 46.72 -7.92 39.70
N GLY A 43 47.46 -7.89 40.82
CA GLY A 43 48.03 -6.69 41.41
C GLY A 43 46.99 -5.67 41.90
N LYS A 44 45.82 -6.14 42.33
CA LYS A 44 44.70 -5.30 42.80
C LYS A 44 44.28 -5.69 44.20
N ASP A 45 43.71 -4.75 44.94
CA ASP A 45 43.08 -5.03 46.23
C ASP A 45 41.65 -5.58 46.04
N VAL A 46 41.19 -6.40 46.99
CA VAL A 46 39.82 -6.94 46.98
C VAL A 46 38.81 -5.82 47.29
N PRO A 47 37.85 -5.53 46.39
CA PRO A 47 36.83 -4.51 46.64
C PRO A 47 35.98 -4.84 47.87
N GLU A 48 35.54 -3.82 48.60
CA GLU A 48 34.59 -4.00 49.68
C GLU A 48 33.21 -4.41 49.13
N PHE A 49 32.66 -5.51 49.62
CA PHE A 49 31.32 -5.99 49.27
C PHE A 49 30.60 -6.55 50.49
N GLU A 50 29.28 -6.58 50.43
CA GLU A 50 28.45 -7.08 51.53
C GLU A 50 28.50 -8.62 51.63
N TYR A 51 28.89 -9.10 52.81
CA TYR A 51 28.93 -10.52 53.15
C TYR A 51 27.55 -11.02 53.57
N THR A 52 26.63 -11.09 52.60
CA THR A 52 25.32 -11.73 52.80
C THR A 52 25.42 -13.24 52.54
N PRO A 53 24.61 -14.09 53.21
CA PRO A 53 24.65 -15.54 52.99
C PRO A 53 24.46 -15.94 51.52
N ARG A 54 23.64 -15.18 50.78
CA ARG A 54 23.43 -15.36 49.34
C ARG A 54 24.67 -14.97 48.52
N SER A 55 25.34 -13.85 48.82
CA SER A 55 26.56 -13.45 48.10
C SER A 55 27.70 -14.42 48.36
N ILE A 56 27.87 -14.89 49.60
CA ILE A 56 28.88 -15.88 49.99
C ILE A 56 28.63 -17.22 49.29
N ALA A 57 27.38 -17.68 49.22
CA ALA A 57 27.04 -18.94 48.53
C ALA A 57 27.37 -18.87 47.03
N HIS A 58 27.04 -17.76 46.36
CA HIS A 58 27.38 -17.54 44.95
C HIS A 58 28.89 -17.43 44.72
N LEU A 59 29.60 -16.66 45.55
CA LEU A 59 31.04 -16.49 45.46
C LEU A 59 31.79 -17.78 45.77
N HIS A 60 31.33 -18.57 46.74
CA HIS A 60 31.87 -19.88 47.04
C HIS A 60 31.69 -20.84 45.86
N ALA A 61 30.49 -20.90 45.26
CA ALA A 61 30.25 -21.70 44.05
C ALA A 61 31.15 -21.26 42.88
N LEU A 62 31.34 -19.96 42.69
CA LEU A 62 32.23 -19.41 41.67
C LEU A 62 33.70 -19.77 41.96
N ALA A 63 34.15 -19.65 43.20
CA ALA A 63 35.49 -19.99 43.64
C ALA A 63 35.78 -21.48 43.43
N THR A 64 34.87 -22.36 43.83
CA THR A 64 35.00 -23.81 43.61
C THR A 64 35.05 -24.14 42.11
N SER A 65 34.19 -23.51 41.29
CA SER A 65 34.22 -23.71 39.84
C SER A 65 35.51 -23.18 39.20
N SER A 66 36.01 -22.03 39.65
CA SER A 66 37.26 -21.44 39.18
C SER A 66 38.45 -22.34 39.53
N GLN A 67 38.54 -22.78 40.79
CA GLN A 67 39.61 -23.67 41.25
C GLN A 67 39.59 -25.01 40.50
N ALA A 68 38.42 -25.60 40.28
CA ALA A 68 38.27 -26.83 39.51
C ALA A 68 38.75 -26.64 38.06
N LYS A 69 38.40 -25.52 37.41
CA LYS A 69 38.87 -25.18 36.06
C LYS A 69 40.37 -24.95 36.02
N THR A 70 40.94 -24.22 36.99
CA THR A 70 42.38 -24.00 37.08
C THR A 70 43.13 -25.31 37.27
N HIS A 71 42.68 -26.18 38.16
CA HIS A 71 43.27 -27.50 38.38
C HIS A 71 43.21 -28.37 37.11
N ALA A 72 42.05 -28.41 36.43
CA ALA A 72 41.92 -29.11 35.16
C ALA A 72 42.87 -28.55 34.09
N ALA A 73 42.99 -27.22 33.98
CA ALA A 73 43.92 -26.57 33.07
C ALA A 73 45.38 -26.92 33.41
N THR A 74 45.74 -26.97 34.70
CA THR A 74 47.07 -27.39 35.15
C THR A 74 47.36 -28.82 34.71
N ILE A 75 46.44 -29.77 34.93
CA ILE A 75 46.59 -31.17 34.49
C ILE A 75 46.79 -31.24 32.97
N VAL A 76 45.93 -30.60 32.19
CA VAL A 76 46.04 -30.59 30.72
C VAL A 76 47.37 -29.98 30.28
N SER A 77 47.82 -28.91 30.92
CA SER A 77 49.09 -28.28 30.60
C SER A 77 50.30 -29.16 30.97
N ALA A 78 50.20 -29.96 32.03
CA ALA A 78 51.25 -30.91 32.43
C ALA A 78 51.30 -32.09 31.44
N ASP A 79 50.15 -32.66 31.10
CA ASP A 79 50.02 -33.74 30.10
C ASP A 79 50.56 -33.29 28.73
N LEU A 80 50.19 -32.10 28.25
CA LEU A 80 50.72 -31.57 26.99
C LEU A 80 52.24 -31.36 27.02
N ARG A 81 52.80 -30.93 28.16
CA ARG A 81 54.26 -30.78 28.31
C ARG A 81 54.95 -32.14 28.30
N GLN A 82 54.39 -33.14 28.97
CA GLN A 82 54.90 -34.51 28.96
C GLN A 82 54.87 -35.08 27.54
N LYS A 83 53.72 -35.02 26.85
CA LYS A 83 53.61 -35.46 25.45
C LYS A 83 54.60 -34.74 24.56
N ALA A 84 54.78 -33.43 24.72
CA ALA A 84 55.78 -32.69 23.95
C ALA A 84 57.21 -33.16 24.22
N ALA A 85 57.54 -33.55 25.46
CA ALA A 85 58.84 -34.13 25.79
C ALA A 85 59.03 -35.51 25.12
N GLU A 86 58.02 -36.37 25.20
CA GLU A 86 58.01 -37.69 24.55
C GLU A 86 58.16 -37.58 23.03
N TYR A 87 57.41 -36.69 22.38
CA TYR A 87 57.54 -36.42 20.94
C TYR A 87 58.94 -35.92 20.57
N ARG A 88 59.55 -35.03 21.38
CA ARG A 88 60.92 -34.57 21.15
C ARG A 88 61.92 -35.71 21.29
N SER A 89 61.81 -36.56 22.31
CA SER A 89 62.70 -37.72 22.46
C SER A 89 62.54 -38.72 21.32
N GLN A 90 61.31 -38.94 20.85
CA GLN A 90 61.06 -39.83 19.72
C GLN A 90 61.60 -39.25 18.41
N ALA A 91 61.49 -37.94 18.20
CA ALA A 91 62.07 -37.27 17.05
C ALA A 91 63.61 -37.40 17.02
N VAL A 92 64.27 -37.27 18.18
CA VAL A 92 65.72 -37.50 18.31
C VAL A 92 66.06 -38.95 17.98
N ARG A 93 65.35 -39.93 18.57
CA ARG A 93 65.55 -41.36 18.28
C ARG A 93 65.39 -41.67 16.79
N ILE A 94 64.35 -41.15 16.14
CA ILE A 94 64.11 -41.38 14.70
C ILE A 94 65.24 -40.75 13.87
N LYS A 95 65.67 -39.53 14.23
CA LYS A 95 66.79 -38.86 13.56
C LYS A 95 68.08 -39.69 13.64
N GLU A 96 68.42 -40.20 14.83
CA GLU A 96 69.59 -41.07 15.03
C GLU A 96 69.50 -42.36 14.20
N ILE A 97 68.32 -43.00 14.15
CA ILE A 97 68.10 -44.19 13.31
C ILE A 97 68.32 -43.87 11.84
N LEU A 98 67.78 -42.76 11.34
CA LEU A 98 67.95 -42.33 9.95
C LEU A 98 69.41 -42.01 9.62
N GLU A 99 70.13 -41.35 10.53
CA GLU A 99 71.57 -41.10 10.39
C GLU A 99 72.37 -42.39 10.30
N ASN A 100 72.08 -43.38 11.15
CA ASN A 100 72.73 -44.71 11.13
C ASN A 100 72.48 -45.50 9.84
N VAL A 101 71.33 -45.28 9.18
CA VAL A 101 70.97 -45.93 7.90
C VAL A 101 71.46 -45.10 6.69
N GLY A 102 72.10 -43.96 6.91
CA GLY A 102 72.60 -43.08 5.84
C GLY A 102 71.52 -42.21 5.18
N LEU A 103 70.33 -42.11 5.79
CA LEU A 103 69.20 -41.26 5.39
C LEU A 103 69.17 -39.94 6.17
N ALA A 104 70.33 -39.42 6.54
CA ALA A 104 70.45 -38.12 7.16
C ALA A 104 69.89 -37.02 6.24
N GLN A 105 69.38 -35.93 6.81
CA GLN A 105 68.85 -34.81 6.01
C GLN A 105 69.91 -34.27 5.02
N GLU A 106 71.17 -34.25 5.42
CA GLU A 106 72.31 -33.78 4.62
C GLU A 106 72.71 -34.73 3.49
N SER A 107 72.31 -36.01 3.55
CA SER A 107 72.60 -37.00 2.51
C SER A 107 71.47 -37.13 1.48
N LEU A 108 70.34 -36.47 1.70
CA LEU A 108 69.18 -36.49 0.80
C LEU A 108 69.31 -35.44 -0.31
N SER A 109 68.76 -35.76 -1.49
CA SER A 109 68.64 -34.78 -2.56
C SER A 109 67.66 -33.66 -2.19
N PRO A 110 67.84 -32.43 -2.68
CA PRO A 110 66.91 -31.33 -2.40
C PRO A 110 65.47 -31.64 -2.85
N GLY A 111 65.28 -32.47 -3.88
CA GLY A 111 63.96 -32.95 -4.32
C GLY A 111 63.30 -33.92 -3.33
N ALA A 112 64.08 -34.80 -2.69
CA ALA A 112 63.57 -35.73 -1.67
C ALA A 112 63.14 -34.96 -0.40
N ILE A 113 63.95 -33.97 0.01
CA ILE A 113 63.62 -33.08 1.15
C ILE A 113 62.32 -32.32 0.86
N GLY A 114 62.20 -31.71 -0.31
CA GLY A 114 61.00 -30.97 -0.72
C GLY A 114 59.76 -31.87 -0.75
N SER A 115 59.88 -33.09 -1.28
CA SER A 115 58.77 -34.06 -1.34
C SER A 115 58.32 -34.52 0.05
N ALA A 116 59.26 -34.81 0.95
CA ALA A 116 58.95 -35.19 2.33
C ALA A 116 58.28 -34.04 3.10
N GLN A 117 58.72 -32.79 2.87
CA GLN A 117 58.10 -31.62 3.48
C GLN A 117 56.67 -31.38 2.98
N VAL A 118 56.41 -31.55 1.68
CA VAL A 118 55.05 -31.50 1.13
C VAL A 118 54.16 -32.57 1.76
N LEU A 119 54.64 -33.82 1.83
CA LEU A 119 53.89 -34.91 2.48
C LEU A 119 53.57 -34.61 3.94
N ALA A 120 54.55 -34.12 4.71
CA ALA A 120 54.34 -33.71 6.11
C ALA A 120 53.30 -32.60 6.23
N ASN A 121 53.36 -31.58 5.37
CA ASN A 121 52.41 -30.48 5.35
C ASN A 121 50.99 -30.95 5.03
N VAL A 122 50.82 -31.82 4.03
CA VAL A 122 49.49 -32.34 3.69
C VAL A 122 48.99 -33.31 4.76
N SER A 123 49.86 -34.13 5.37
CA SER A 123 49.48 -34.99 6.50
C SER A 123 48.97 -34.18 7.68
N ASN A 124 49.64 -33.07 8.01
CA ASN A 124 49.18 -32.14 9.05
C ASN A 124 47.84 -31.50 8.69
N LEU A 125 47.64 -31.10 7.43
CA LEU A 125 46.37 -30.51 6.96
C LEU A 125 45.20 -31.51 7.01
N LEU A 126 45.47 -32.77 6.65
CA LEU A 126 44.50 -33.87 6.73
C LEU A 126 44.34 -34.40 8.17
N ASN A 127 45.17 -33.94 9.11
CA ASN A 127 45.28 -34.46 10.48
C ASN A 127 45.51 -35.98 10.52
N VAL A 128 46.31 -36.50 9.58
CA VAL A 128 46.71 -37.90 9.49
C VAL A 128 48.11 -38.04 10.11
N ARG A 129 48.30 -39.07 10.93
CA ARG A 129 49.59 -39.36 11.61
C ARG A 129 50.26 -40.63 11.10
N ASP A 130 49.46 -41.55 10.60
CA ASP A 130 49.91 -42.87 10.16
C ASP A 130 49.99 -42.88 8.64
N THR A 131 51.20 -43.04 8.10
CA THR A 131 51.43 -43.22 6.65
C THR A 131 51.43 -44.69 6.24
N GLU A 132 51.10 -45.57 7.18
CA GLU A 132 51.12 -47.02 6.98
C GLU A 132 50.08 -47.43 5.94
N MET A 133 50.60 -48.00 4.85
CA MET A 133 49.85 -48.94 4.03
C MET A 133 49.54 -50.11 4.95
N SER A 134 48.29 -50.25 5.41
CA SER A 134 47.81 -51.41 6.13
C SER A 134 48.18 -52.67 5.36
N ARG A 135 49.27 -53.31 5.79
CA ARG A 135 49.84 -54.49 5.16
C ARG A 135 49.26 -55.72 5.85
N ASP A 136 47.95 -55.88 5.65
CA ASP A 136 47.24 -57.16 5.55
C ASP A 136 45.73 -56.88 5.61
N ASP A 137 45.02 -57.48 4.64
CA ASP A 137 43.56 -57.45 4.43
C ASP A 137 42.87 -56.08 4.31
N GLY A 138 42.89 -55.52 3.09
CA GLY A 138 41.86 -54.57 2.62
C GLY A 138 41.95 -53.12 3.13
N GLY A 139 43.01 -52.73 3.85
CA GLY A 139 43.14 -51.36 4.37
C GLY A 139 43.56 -50.34 3.30
N VAL A 140 42.69 -49.35 3.07
CA VAL A 140 42.94 -48.21 2.18
C VAL A 140 43.93 -47.23 2.84
N CYS A 141 44.83 -46.63 2.06
CA CYS A 141 45.78 -45.62 2.55
C CYS A 141 45.06 -44.50 3.32
N SER A 142 45.46 -44.24 4.56
CA SER A 142 44.91 -43.19 5.45
C SER A 142 44.76 -41.83 4.77
N PHE A 143 45.72 -41.47 3.92
CA PHE A 143 45.73 -40.24 3.12
C PHE A 143 44.62 -40.21 2.07
N LEU A 144 44.36 -41.33 1.37
CA LEU A 144 43.29 -41.41 0.37
C LEU A 144 41.92 -41.31 1.02
N VAL A 145 41.73 -41.96 2.18
CA VAL A 145 40.49 -41.86 2.96
C VAL A 145 40.26 -40.42 3.41
N ALA A 146 41.26 -39.78 4.02
CA ALA A 146 41.14 -38.41 4.50
C ALA A 146 40.89 -37.39 3.35
N MET A 147 41.54 -37.58 2.20
CA MET A 147 41.26 -36.77 1.01
C MET A 147 39.85 -37.00 0.47
N GLY A 148 39.37 -38.25 0.46
CA GLY A 148 38.01 -38.60 0.09
C GLY A 148 36.98 -37.91 0.98
N ASP A 149 37.18 -37.97 2.29
CA ASP A 149 36.33 -37.33 3.30
C ASP A 149 36.27 -35.81 3.11
N ILE A 150 37.43 -35.15 2.93
CA ILE A 150 37.47 -33.70 2.69
C ILE A 150 36.80 -33.36 1.36
N SER A 151 37.03 -34.15 0.32
CA SER A 151 36.40 -33.92 -0.99
C SER A 151 34.88 -34.03 -0.90
N LEU A 152 34.36 -35.02 -0.18
CA LEU A 152 32.92 -35.17 0.06
C LEU A 152 32.35 -34.03 0.91
N ARG A 153 33.07 -33.59 1.95
CA ARG A 153 32.66 -32.40 2.72
C ARG A 153 32.66 -31.14 1.87
N LYS A 154 33.66 -30.98 0.99
CA LYS A 154 33.75 -29.86 0.07
C LYS A 154 32.55 -29.83 -0.87
N THR A 155 32.22 -30.94 -1.53
CA THR A 155 31.05 -30.97 -2.43
C THR A 155 29.75 -30.67 -1.69
N GLY A 156 29.56 -31.19 -0.47
CA GLY A 156 28.39 -30.87 0.36
C GLY A 156 28.31 -29.39 0.76
N VAL A 157 29.44 -28.73 1.00
CA VAL A 157 29.48 -27.27 1.25
C VAL A 157 29.18 -26.48 -0.03
N GLU A 158 29.72 -26.91 -1.16
CA GLU A 158 29.48 -26.27 -2.46
C GLU A 158 28.00 -26.35 -2.86
N GLU A 159 27.35 -27.50 -2.67
CA GLU A 159 25.91 -27.68 -2.92
C GLU A 159 25.07 -26.76 -2.02
N LYS A 160 25.38 -26.69 -0.73
CA LYS A 160 24.68 -25.78 0.20
C LYS A 160 24.86 -24.32 -0.21
N ARG A 161 26.07 -23.92 -0.61
CA ARG A 161 26.35 -22.57 -1.10
C ARG A 161 25.56 -22.26 -2.36
N ASP A 162 25.46 -23.21 -3.28
CA ASP A 162 24.73 -23.01 -4.54
C ASP A 162 23.21 -22.98 -4.33
N LYS A 163 22.69 -23.75 -3.36
CA LYS A 163 21.30 -23.65 -2.92
C LYS A 163 20.99 -22.27 -2.33
N VAL A 164 21.81 -21.81 -1.38
CA VAL A 164 21.65 -20.47 -0.77
C VAL A 164 21.74 -19.37 -1.82
N ARG A 165 22.64 -19.51 -2.82
CA ARG A 165 22.74 -18.56 -3.93
C ARG A 165 21.45 -18.47 -4.74
N LYS A 166 20.86 -19.61 -5.11
CA LYS A 166 19.58 -19.66 -5.85
C LYS A 166 18.45 -19.05 -5.04
N GLU A 167 18.35 -19.38 -3.75
CA GLU A 167 17.33 -18.80 -2.86
C GLU A 167 17.51 -17.28 -2.72
N SER A 168 18.75 -16.80 -2.60
CA SER A 168 19.07 -15.37 -2.55
C SER A 168 18.66 -14.65 -3.84
N GLU A 169 18.89 -15.26 -5.01
CA GLU A 169 18.51 -14.68 -6.31
C GLU A 169 16.98 -14.55 -6.42
N VAL A 170 16.25 -15.60 -6.06
CA VAL A 170 14.78 -15.60 -6.03
C VAL A 170 14.24 -14.52 -5.08
N LEU A 171 14.83 -14.39 -3.89
CA LEU A 171 14.43 -13.38 -2.92
C LEU A 171 14.70 -11.95 -3.42
N LEU A 172 15.83 -11.73 -4.09
CA LEU A 172 16.14 -10.45 -4.74
C LEU A 172 15.11 -10.10 -5.83
N ASP A 173 14.63 -11.07 -6.59
CA ASP A 173 13.59 -10.80 -7.59
C ASP A 173 12.23 -10.48 -6.97
N TYR A 174 11.86 -11.17 -5.89
CA TYR A 174 10.65 -10.82 -5.14
C TYR A 174 10.72 -9.41 -4.56
N THR A 175 11.85 -9.04 -3.96
CA THR A 175 12.04 -7.70 -3.39
C THR A 175 12.01 -6.61 -4.47
N ARG A 176 12.64 -6.83 -5.64
CA ARG A 176 12.54 -5.92 -6.80
C ARG A 176 11.09 -5.74 -7.26
N LYS A 177 10.32 -6.83 -7.39
CA LYS A 177 8.90 -6.78 -7.77
C LYS A 177 8.07 -6.03 -6.73
N ALA A 178 8.31 -6.26 -5.45
CA ALA A 178 7.65 -5.55 -4.36
C ALA A 178 7.96 -4.05 -4.37
N LEU A 179 9.23 -3.68 -4.59
CA LEU A 179 9.66 -2.28 -4.68
C LEU A 179 9.01 -1.56 -5.87
N ALA A 180 8.92 -2.22 -7.02
CA ALA A 180 8.25 -1.66 -8.19
C ALA A 180 6.76 -1.41 -7.92
N ARG A 181 6.06 -2.38 -7.31
CA ARG A 181 4.65 -2.21 -6.90
C ARG A 181 4.47 -1.09 -5.89
N LEU A 182 5.32 -1.02 -4.87
CA LEU A 182 5.32 0.04 -3.87
C LEU A 182 5.49 1.41 -4.52
N THR A 183 6.44 1.53 -5.46
CA THR A 183 6.70 2.78 -6.17
C THR A 183 5.50 3.20 -7.03
N TYR A 184 4.85 2.24 -7.70
CA TYR A 184 3.62 2.51 -8.44
C TYR A 184 2.49 3.00 -7.51
N LEU A 185 2.26 2.29 -6.39
CA LEU A 185 1.26 2.66 -5.38
C LEU A 185 1.49 4.06 -4.81
N LYS A 186 2.74 4.42 -4.52
CA LYS A 186 3.10 5.77 -4.06
C LYS A 186 2.75 6.83 -5.10
N LYS A 187 3.01 6.57 -6.38
CA LYS A 187 2.66 7.50 -7.48
C LYS A 187 1.15 7.64 -7.65
N THR A 188 0.38 6.56 -7.51
CA THR A 188 -1.08 6.63 -7.61
C THR A 188 -1.69 7.35 -6.41
N LEU A 189 -1.16 7.14 -5.21
CA LEU A 189 -1.61 7.83 -4.01
C LEU A 189 -1.35 9.33 -4.12
N GLN A 190 -0.15 9.74 -4.56
CA GLN A 190 0.15 11.15 -4.78
C GLN A 190 -0.83 11.81 -5.77
N LYS A 191 -1.15 11.14 -6.87
CA LYS A 191 -2.14 11.65 -7.84
C LYS A 191 -3.52 11.82 -7.20
N LEU A 192 -3.94 10.86 -6.39
CA LEU A 192 -5.24 10.91 -5.72
C LEU A 192 -5.27 12.06 -4.69
N ASP A 193 -4.20 12.27 -3.94
CA ASP A 193 -4.07 13.39 -3.00
C ASP A 193 -4.15 14.75 -3.73
N ASP A 194 -3.47 14.87 -4.88
CA ASP A 194 -3.53 16.07 -5.71
C ASP A 194 -4.96 16.30 -6.26
N GLU A 195 -5.65 15.24 -6.70
CA GLU A 195 -7.04 15.30 -7.18
C GLU A 195 -8.01 15.71 -6.06
N VAL A 196 -7.87 15.16 -4.85
CA VAL A 196 -8.70 15.52 -3.68
C VAL A 196 -8.62 17.02 -3.40
N ALA A 197 -7.42 17.61 -3.40
CA ALA A 197 -7.26 19.05 -3.19
C ALA A 197 -8.00 19.88 -4.25
N THR A 198 -7.97 19.45 -5.52
CA THR A 198 -8.73 20.13 -6.58
C THR A 198 -10.25 19.98 -6.42
N CYS A 199 -10.72 18.79 -6.05
CA CYS A 199 -12.13 18.53 -5.80
C CYS A 199 -12.65 19.33 -4.60
N GLU A 200 -11.89 19.44 -3.52
CA GLU A 200 -12.26 20.24 -2.35
C GLU A 200 -12.39 21.72 -2.70
N ALA A 201 -11.45 22.27 -3.47
CA ALA A 201 -11.52 23.65 -3.94
C ALA A 201 -12.75 23.89 -4.82
N GLN A 202 -13.07 22.96 -5.72
CA GLN A 202 -14.30 23.00 -6.51
C GLN A 202 -15.54 22.93 -5.62
N MET A 203 -15.61 21.99 -4.67
CA MET A 203 -16.74 21.89 -3.76
C MET A 203 -16.97 23.18 -2.95
N LEU A 204 -15.90 23.81 -2.46
CA LEU A 204 -15.99 25.10 -1.76
C LEU A 204 -16.50 26.22 -2.67
N HIS A 205 -16.07 26.26 -3.93
CA HIS A 205 -16.60 27.20 -4.92
C HIS A 205 -18.09 26.97 -5.15
N TRP A 206 -18.52 25.73 -5.36
CA TRP A 206 -19.93 25.39 -5.60
C TRP A 206 -20.79 25.71 -4.39
N LYS A 207 -20.31 25.43 -3.17
CA LYS A 207 -20.97 25.81 -1.91
C LYS A 207 -21.19 27.31 -1.81
N THR A 208 -20.18 28.10 -2.18
CA THR A 208 -20.27 29.57 -2.19
C THR A 208 -21.27 30.06 -3.23
N ASN A 209 -21.21 29.52 -4.45
CA ASN A 209 -22.17 29.84 -5.51
C ASN A 209 -23.60 29.49 -5.11
N LEU A 210 -23.81 28.35 -4.46
CA LEU A 210 -25.12 27.92 -4.01
C LEU A 210 -25.72 28.91 -3.01
N ALA A 211 -24.91 29.41 -2.07
CA ALA A 211 -25.35 30.45 -1.13
C ALA A 211 -25.79 31.74 -1.85
N ILE A 212 -25.08 32.13 -2.91
CA ILE A 212 -25.46 33.27 -3.77
C ILE A 212 -26.74 32.97 -4.55
N MET A 213 -26.94 31.74 -5.05
CA MET A 213 -28.17 31.38 -5.76
C MET A 213 -29.39 31.40 -4.83
N VAL A 214 -29.26 30.91 -3.61
CA VAL A 214 -30.31 30.97 -2.60
C VAL A 214 -30.67 32.42 -2.23
N SER A 215 -29.69 33.33 -2.14
CA SER A 215 -30.00 34.74 -1.89
C SER A 215 -30.71 35.41 -3.07
N LYS A 216 -30.30 35.10 -4.31
CA LYS A 216 -30.97 35.58 -5.53
C LYS A 216 -32.38 35.04 -5.67
N GLU A 217 -32.61 33.76 -5.35
CA GLU A 217 -33.95 33.17 -5.34
C GLU A 217 -34.89 33.95 -4.42
N ARG A 218 -34.46 34.20 -3.17
CA ARG A 218 -35.23 35.02 -2.21
C ARG A 218 -35.50 36.42 -2.74
N GLN A 219 -34.51 37.05 -3.37
CA GLN A 219 -34.68 38.34 -4.00
C GLN A 219 -35.74 38.29 -5.12
N TYR A 220 -35.71 37.30 -6.01
CA TYR A 220 -36.69 37.18 -7.09
C TYR A 220 -38.09 36.88 -6.58
N ILE A 221 -38.23 36.03 -5.56
CA ILE A 221 -39.52 35.79 -4.90
C ILE A 221 -40.09 37.09 -4.33
N GLN A 222 -39.26 37.88 -3.65
CA GLN A 222 -39.67 39.18 -3.12
C GLN A 222 -40.08 40.16 -4.23
N GLN A 223 -39.28 40.26 -5.29
CA GLN A 223 -39.57 41.13 -6.44
C GLN A 223 -40.86 40.71 -7.13
N HIS A 224 -41.05 39.41 -7.37
CA HIS A 224 -42.28 38.88 -7.96
C HIS A 224 -43.50 39.18 -7.07
N SER A 225 -43.38 39.01 -5.75
CA SER A 225 -44.44 39.39 -4.80
C SER A 225 -44.78 40.88 -4.88
N ASN A 226 -43.75 41.75 -4.93
CA ASN A 226 -43.92 43.20 -5.06
C ASN A 226 -44.63 43.58 -6.38
N TYR A 227 -44.19 43.04 -7.52
CA TYR A 227 -44.81 43.31 -8.82
C TYR A 227 -46.24 42.78 -8.90
N LYS A 228 -46.51 41.60 -8.33
CA LYS A 228 -47.87 41.06 -8.24
C LYS A 228 -48.78 41.99 -7.41
N GLY A 229 -48.27 42.53 -6.30
CA GLY A 229 -48.97 43.54 -5.51
C GLY A 229 -49.26 44.82 -6.30
N LEU A 230 -48.27 45.30 -7.09
CA LEU A 230 -48.44 46.47 -7.95
C LEU A 230 -49.49 46.24 -9.05
N LEU A 231 -49.45 45.09 -9.73
CA LEU A 231 -50.44 44.70 -10.74
C LEU A 231 -51.85 44.70 -10.15
N ASN A 232 -52.02 44.10 -8.97
CA ASN A 232 -53.31 44.08 -8.27
C ASN A 232 -53.78 45.50 -7.92
N ARG A 233 -52.88 46.39 -7.49
CA ARG A 233 -53.22 47.80 -7.19
C ARG A 233 -53.67 48.57 -8.42
N VAL A 234 -53.08 48.29 -9.58
CA VAL A 234 -53.44 48.89 -10.87
C VAL A 234 -54.71 48.24 -11.46
N GLY A 235 -55.25 47.20 -10.82
CA GLY A 235 -56.48 46.52 -11.27
C GLY A 235 -56.26 45.66 -12.50
N TYR A 236 -55.03 45.19 -12.73
CA TYR A 236 -54.73 44.33 -13.88
C TYR A 236 -55.50 43.01 -13.77
N THR A 237 -56.29 42.71 -14.80
CA THR A 237 -56.92 41.41 -15.02
C THR A 237 -56.27 40.72 -16.22
N PRO A 238 -56.18 39.38 -16.23
CA PRO A 238 -55.62 38.62 -17.35
C PRO A 238 -56.28 38.92 -18.70
N ASP A 239 -57.53 39.39 -18.68
CA ASP A 239 -58.33 39.77 -19.85
C ASP A 239 -57.75 40.98 -20.60
N ILE A 240 -56.97 41.83 -19.92
CA ILE A 240 -56.28 43.00 -20.50
C ILE A 240 -54.89 42.60 -21.02
N SER A 241 -54.50 41.32 -20.92
CA SER A 241 -53.25 40.85 -21.53
C SER A 241 -53.29 41.05 -23.05
N HIS A 242 -52.12 41.35 -23.63
CA HIS A 242 -52.01 41.61 -25.06
C HIS A 242 -52.65 40.48 -25.88
N GLY A 243 -52.33 39.21 -25.56
CA GLY A 243 -52.87 38.03 -26.25
C GLY A 243 -54.39 38.02 -26.31
N VAL A 244 -55.04 38.13 -25.15
CA VAL A 244 -56.52 38.15 -25.05
C VAL A 244 -57.09 39.37 -25.76
N LEU A 245 -56.44 40.53 -25.68
CA LEU A 245 -56.90 41.74 -26.35
C LEU A 245 -56.80 41.62 -27.88
N THR A 246 -55.76 40.99 -28.41
CA THR A 246 -55.64 40.66 -29.84
C THR A 246 -56.76 39.72 -30.27
N GLU A 247 -57.00 38.63 -29.53
CA GLU A 247 -58.07 37.67 -29.81
C GLU A 247 -59.46 38.35 -29.80
N MET A 248 -59.75 39.19 -28.80
CA MET A 248 -60.98 39.98 -28.74
C MET A 248 -61.11 40.95 -29.92
N SER A 249 -60.01 41.55 -30.37
CA SER A 249 -60.00 42.46 -31.52
C SER A 249 -60.27 41.72 -32.83
N GLU A 250 -59.74 40.51 -32.99
CA GLU A 250 -59.97 39.66 -34.14
C GLU A 250 -61.41 39.17 -34.17
N HIS A 251 -61.93 38.66 -33.05
CA HIS A 251 -63.33 38.31 -32.93
C HIS A 251 -64.25 39.51 -33.22
N ARG A 252 -63.92 40.72 -32.74
CA ARG A 252 -64.68 41.93 -33.07
C ARG A 252 -64.68 42.19 -34.58
N LYS A 253 -63.53 42.08 -35.26
CA LYS A 253 -63.43 42.24 -36.72
C LYS A 253 -64.26 41.19 -37.47
N GLU A 254 -64.26 39.94 -37.02
CA GLU A 254 -65.07 38.87 -37.61
C GLU A 254 -66.56 39.12 -37.44
N LEU A 255 -66.99 39.53 -36.24
CA LEU A 255 -68.37 39.94 -35.95
C LEU A 255 -68.77 41.10 -36.86
N GLU A 256 -67.93 42.15 -36.97
CA GLU A 256 -68.20 43.29 -37.84
C GLU A 256 -68.33 42.89 -39.32
N LYS A 257 -67.50 41.97 -39.80
CA LYS A 257 -67.61 41.40 -41.16
C LYS A 257 -68.94 40.69 -41.39
N LYS A 258 -69.50 40.02 -40.37
CA LYS A 258 -70.81 39.35 -40.44
C LYS A 258 -71.98 40.32 -40.28
N THR A 259 -71.86 41.34 -39.43
CA THR A 259 -72.95 42.26 -39.11
C THR A 259 -73.15 43.36 -40.15
N LYS A 260 -72.08 43.83 -40.83
CA LYS A 260 -72.17 44.83 -41.91
C LYS A 260 -73.21 44.49 -42.98
N PRO A 261 -73.19 43.31 -43.63
CA PRO A 261 -74.20 42.98 -44.64
C PRO A 261 -75.63 42.87 -44.07
N ILE A 262 -75.77 42.47 -42.80
CA ILE A 262 -77.07 42.41 -42.12
C ILE A 262 -77.63 43.81 -41.87
N LEU A 263 -76.78 44.76 -41.47
CA LEU A 263 -77.16 46.16 -41.33
C LEU A 263 -77.51 46.79 -42.69
N ASP A 264 -76.74 46.50 -43.73
CA ASP A 264 -76.99 47.02 -45.08
C ASP A 264 -78.33 46.50 -45.63
N THR A 265 -78.67 45.22 -45.40
CA THR A 265 -79.99 44.68 -45.74
C THR A 265 -81.10 45.28 -44.89
N LEU A 266 -80.88 45.51 -43.59
CA LEU A 266 -81.89 46.17 -42.75
C LEU A 266 -82.14 47.63 -43.18
N ARG A 267 -81.09 48.33 -43.61
CA ARG A 267 -81.17 49.70 -44.11
C ARG A 267 -81.98 49.77 -45.41
N SER A 268 -81.77 48.81 -46.32
CA SER A 268 -82.59 48.75 -47.54
C SER A 268 -84.06 48.46 -47.24
N TYR A 269 -84.40 47.74 -46.15
CA TYR A 269 -85.79 47.60 -45.72
C TYR A 269 -86.39 48.87 -45.10
N GLN A 270 -85.58 49.74 -44.47
CA GLN A 270 -86.04 51.03 -43.94
C GLN A 270 -86.38 52.05 -45.05
N ASP A 271 -85.87 51.86 -46.26
CA ASP A 271 -86.21 52.71 -47.41
C ASP A 271 -87.61 52.38 -48.00
N LEU A 272 -88.25 51.29 -47.57
CA LEU A 272 -89.62 50.94 -47.99
C LEU A 272 -90.67 51.51 -47.02
N PRO A 273 -91.79 52.09 -47.52
CA PRO A 273 -92.89 52.56 -46.68
C PRO A 273 -93.49 51.41 -45.84
N PRO A 274 -93.89 51.67 -44.57
CA PRO A 274 -94.34 50.65 -43.62
C PRO A 274 -95.69 49.98 -43.94
N ASP A 275 -96.35 50.33 -45.05
CA ASP A 275 -97.62 49.75 -45.50
C ASP A 275 -97.45 49.03 -46.85
N LYS A 276 -97.87 47.75 -46.89
CA LYS A 276 -97.70 46.84 -48.03
C LYS A 276 -98.38 47.37 -49.31
N ALA A 277 -99.48 48.10 -49.16
CA ALA A 277 -100.16 48.73 -50.29
C ALA A 277 -99.40 49.94 -50.85
N LEU A 278 -98.79 50.75 -49.98
CA LEU A 278 -98.00 51.93 -50.38
C LEU A 278 -96.63 51.54 -50.94
N ALA A 279 -96.02 50.46 -50.43
CA ALA A 279 -94.80 49.90 -51.00
C ALA A 279 -95.03 49.38 -52.44
N ALA A 280 -96.17 48.73 -52.71
CA ALA A 280 -96.51 48.29 -54.06
C ALA A 280 -96.70 49.48 -55.03
N LEU A 281 -97.36 50.55 -54.58
CA LEU A 281 -97.57 51.76 -55.37
C LEU A 281 -96.24 52.51 -55.63
N ALA A 282 -95.36 52.60 -54.62
CA ALA A 282 -94.02 53.18 -54.78
C ALA A 282 -93.13 52.37 -55.73
N ILE A 283 -93.22 51.03 -55.70
CA ILE A 283 -92.55 50.15 -56.67
C ILE A 283 -93.11 50.39 -58.08
N GLU A 284 -94.42 50.56 -58.22
CA GLU A 284 -95.09 50.78 -59.50
C GLU A 284 -94.79 52.18 -60.09
N ASP A 285 -94.72 53.21 -59.25
CA ASP A 285 -94.28 54.55 -59.64
C ASP A 285 -92.80 54.58 -60.04
N LYS A 286 -91.93 53.87 -59.32
CA LYS A 286 -90.53 53.71 -59.74
C LYS A 286 -90.43 52.90 -61.04
N ARG A 287 -91.21 51.83 -61.22
CA ARG A 287 -91.29 51.11 -62.50
C ARG A 287 -91.76 51.99 -63.65
N ARG A 288 -92.73 52.87 -63.43
CA ARG A 288 -93.15 53.86 -64.44
C ARG A 288 -92.05 54.87 -64.75
N GLN A 289 -91.33 55.35 -63.73
CA GLN A 289 -90.17 56.24 -63.94
C GLN A 289 -89.04 55.52 -64.72
N TYR A 290 -88.78 54.25 -64.43
CA TYR A 290 -87.82 53.43 -65.18
C TYR A 290 -88.28 53.19 -66.63
N ALA A 291 -89.55 52.81 -66.85
CA ALA A 291 -90.09 52.62 -68.19
C ALA A 291 -90.13 53.93 -69.00
N ALA A 292 -90.37 55.07 -68.36
CA ALA A 292 -90.27 56.39 -68.98
C ALA A 292 -88.81 56.74 -69.35
N ALA A 293 -87.85 56.42 -68.47
CA ALA A 293 -86.43 56.60 -68.76
C ALA A 293 -85.94 55.66 -69.87
N GLU A 294 -86.40 54.41 -69.91
CA GLU A 294 -86.13 53.47 -71.01
C GLU A 294 -86.73 53.98 -72.32
N LYS A 295 -87.99 54.43 -72.33
CA LYS A 295 -88.59 55.06 -73.51
C LYS A 295 -87.82 56.30 -73.97
N TYR A 296 -87.37 57.14 -73.04
CA TYR A 296 -86.54 58.28 -73.37
C TYR A 296 -85.18 57.85 -73.97
N LEU A 297 -84.58 56.78 -73.46
CA LEU A 297 -83.35 56.20 -74.01
C LEU A 297 -83.59 55.60 -75.40
N GLU A 298 -84.72 54.93 -75.61
CA GLU A 298 -85.16 54.40 -76.90
C GLU A 298 -85.47 55.50 -77.92
N GLU A 299 -86.11 56.60 -77.50
CA GLU A 299 -86.36 57.79 -78.33
C GLU A 299 -85.05 58.50 -78.68
N VAL A 300 -84.10 58.62 -77.74
CA VAL A 300 -82.75 59.13 -78.00
C VAL A 300 -82.01 58.21 -78.97
N LEU A 301 -82.11 56.89 -78.83
CA LEU A 301 -81.50 55.92 -79.76
C LEU A 301 -82.17 55.91 -81.15
N HIS A 302 -83.49 56.04 -81.24
CA HIS A 302 -84.21 56.14 -82.51
C HIS A 302 -83.95 57.46 -83.21
N SER A 303 -83.85 58.57 -82.47
CA SER A 303 -83.43 59.86 -83.04
C SER A 303 -82.00 59.81 -83.58
N ALA A 304 -81.11 58.98 -83.00
CA ALA A 304 -79.75 58.76 -83.48
C ALA A 304 -79.64 57.78 -84.68
N LEU A 305 -80.68 57.00 -84.99
CA LEU A 305 -80.71 56.03 -86.10
C LEU A 305 -81.48 56.54 -87.34
N THR A 306 -82.43 57.47 -87.21
CA THR A 306 -83.16 58.07 -88.34
C THR A 306 -82.50 59.33 -88.92
N THR A 307 -81.44 59.81 -88.28
CA THR A 307 -80.59 60.87 -88.83
C THR A 307 -79.27 60.25 -89.30
N THR A 308 -79.15 60.15 -90.63
CA THR A 308 -77.93 59.93 -91.44
C THR A 308 -77.53 58.48 -91.71
N GLU A 309 -77.70 57.83 -92.87
CA GLU A 309 -78.05 58.22 -94.29
C GLU A 309 -78.00 59.69 -94.72
#